data_AF-A0A7K0ZTA3-F1
#
_entry.id   AF-A0A7K0ZTA3-F1
#
_cell.length_a   1.000
_cell.length_b   1.000
_cell.length_c   1.000
_cell.angle_alpha   90.00
_cell.angle_beta   90.00
_cell.angle_gamma   90.00
#
_symmetry.space_group_name_H-M   'P 1'
#
loop_
_entity.id
_entity.type
_entity.pdbx_description
1 polymer ?
#
loop_
_entity_poly.entity_id
_entity_poly.type
_entity_poly.pdbx_seq_one_letter_code
_entity_poly.pdbx_strand_id
1 'polypeptide(L)'
;MSIKPKNVVVILLDSLNKHDLSAFEGKQFDTPNIDRLAQRSITFTNHHTGSLPCIPARHDILVGAWDFLWKPWGSIELWEESITAALRRKGVVTQLITDHPHLFEVGG
;
A
#
# COMPACT_ATOMS: atom_id res chain seq x y z
N MET A 1 18.59 24.21 -5.54
CA MET A 1 18.32 22.99 -6.33
C MET A 1 17.34 22.13 -5.55
N SER A 2 16.15 21.87 -6.10
CA SER A 2 15.19 20.96 -5.45
C SER A 2 15.71 19.53 -5.59
N ILE A 3 16.01 18.89 -4.46
CA ILE A 3 16.42 17.48 -4.44
C ILE A 3 15.17 16.65 -4.71
N LYS A 4 15.03 16.13 -5.92
CA LYS A 4 13.96 15.17 -6.23
C LYS A 4 14.27 13.85 -5.53
N PRO A 5 13.30 13.25 -4.80
CA PRO A 5 13.49 11.93 -4.21
C PRO A 5 13.80 10.92 -5.31
N LYS A 6 14.85 10.12 -5.10
CA LYS A 6 15.29 9.08 -6.06
C LYS A 6 14.64 7.72 -5.80
N ASN A 7 14.16 7.51 -4.59
CA ASN A 7 13.61 6.24 -4.12
C ASN A 7 12.27 6.48 -3.43
N VAL A 8 11.37 5.52 -3.55
CA VAL A 8 10.07 5.50 -2.88
C VAL A 8 9.90 4.13 -2.23
N VAL A 9 9.41 4.12 -1.01
CA VAL A 9 9.05 2.88 -0.28
C VAL A 9 7.60 3.01 0.15
N VAL A 10 6.79 2.01 -0.20
CA VAL A 10 5.41 1.88 0.26
C VAL A 10 5.38 0.78 1.31
N ILE A 11 4.94 1.13 2.52
CA ILE A 11 4.78 0.19 3.63
C ILE A 11 3.28 -0.01 3.82
N LEU A 12 2.84 -1.27 3.75
CA LEU A 12 1.46 -1.66 3.99
C LEU A 12 1.42 -2.63 5.16
N LEU A 13 0.52 -2.35 6.12
CA LEU A 13 0.33 -3.16 7.31
C LEU A 13 -1.06 -3.78 7.26
N ASP A 14 -1.13 -5.11 7.41
CA ASP A 14 -2.41 -5.82 7.34
C ASP A 14 -3.19 -5.65 8.64
N SER A 15 -4.50 -5.39 8.52
CA SER A 15 -5.43 -5.29 9.64
C SER A 15 -5.05 -4.27 10.72
N LEU A 16 -4.18 -3.30 10.39
CA LEU A 16 -3.79 -2.25 11.31
C LEU A 16 -4.95 -1.28 11.54
N ASN A 17 -5.31 -1.10 12.81
CA ASN A 17 -6.29 -0.10 13.19
C ASN A 17 -5.59 1.18 13.65
N LYS A 18 -6.03 2.34 13.15
CA LYS A 18 -5.51 3.65 13.58
C LYS A 18 -5.71 3.91 15.08
N HIS A 19 -6.71 3.28 15.71
CA HIS A 19 -6.99 3.40 17.14
C HIS A 19 -5.92 2.73 18.01
N ASP A 20 -5.03 1.92 17.43
CA ASP A 20 -3.92 1.28 18.14
C ASP A 20 -2.60 2.09 18.04
N LEU A 21 -2.60 3.20 17.30
CA LEU A 21 -1.41 4.00 17.02
C LEU A 21 -1.38 5.28 17.87
N SER A 22 -0.26 5.50 18.58
CA SER A 22 -0.03 6.71 19.40
C SER A 22 0.06 8.00 18.57
N ALA A 23 0.46 7.91 17.31
CA ALA A 23 0.41 9.03 16.35
C ALA A 23 -1.02 9.52 16.04
N PHE A 24 -2.04 8.73 16.40
CA PHE A 24 -3.45 9.07 16.30
C PHE A 24 -4.04 9.22 17.72
N GLU A 25 -5.06 8.45 18.06
CA GLU A 25 -5.74 8.50 19.36
C GLU A 25 -5.43 7.26 20.23
N GLY A 26 -4.55 6.39 19.76
CA GLY A 26 -4.21 5.15 20.44
C GLY A 26 -3.41 5.37 21.73
N LYS A 27 -3.77 4.64 22.78
CA LYS A 27 -3.14 4.71 24.11
C LYS A 27 -2.69 3.37 24.65
N GLN A 28 -3.02 2.28 23.95
CA GLN A 28 -2.76 0.93 24.42
C GLN A 28 -1.31 0.49 24.15
N PHE A 29 -0.71 0.97 23.07
CA PHE A 29 0.60 0.54 22.60
C PHE A 29 1.51 1.73 22.32
N ASP A 30 2.79 1.58 22.67
CA ASP A 30 3.82 2.54 22.28
C ASP A 30 4.27 2.27 20.85
N THR A 31 4.10 3.25 19.96
CA THR A 31 4.49 3.13 18.54
C THR A 31 5.56 4.15 18.11
N PRO A 32 6.73 4.20 18.80
CA PRO A 32 7.68 5.32 18.68
C PRO A 32 8.27 5.50 17.27
N ASN A 33 8.36 4.43 16.48
CA ASN A 33 8.84 4.51 15.09
C ASN A 33 7.79 5.11 14.15
N ILE A 34 6.51 4.82 14.36
CA ILE A 34 5.41 5.38 13.58
C ILE A 34 5.21 6.84 13.98
N ASP A 35 5.31 7.17 15.27
CA ASP A 35 5.25 8.54 15.77
C ASP A 35 6.34 9.41 15.16
N ARG A 36 7.58 8.90 15.14
CA ARG A 36 8.72 9.58 14.50
C ARG A 36 8.52 9.77 13.00
N LEU A 37 7.85 8.85 12.31
CA LEU A 37 7.50 9.00 10.90
C LEU A 37 6.43 10.09 10.71
N ALA A 38 5.35 10.04 11.51
CA ALA A 38 4.26 11.01 11.47
C ALA A 38 4.76 12.45 11.71
N GLN A 39 5.65 12.67 12.68
CA GLN A 39 6.27 13.97 12.96
C GLN A 39 7.08 14.55 11.79
N ARG A 40 7.50 13.71 10.83
CA ARG A 40 8.35 14.08 9.68
C ARG A 40 7.64 13.99 8.35
N SER A 41 6.33 13.74 8.36
CA SER A 41 5.52 13.50 7.17
C SER A 41 4.17 14.19 7.27
N ILE A 42 3.37 14.07 6.21
CA ILE A 42 1.99 14.52 6.20
C ILE A 42 1.13 13.32 6.60
N THR A 43 0.34 13.49 7.67
CA THR A 43 -0.59 12.46 8.14
C THR A 43 -2.00 12.76 7.66
N PHE A 44 -2.63 11.80 7.00
CA PHE A 44 -4.03 11.87 6.58
C PHE A 44 -4.93 11.25 7.66
N THR A 45 -5.84 12.04 8.23
CA THR A 45 -6.75 11.58 9.30
C THR A 45 -8.07 10.99 8.77
N ASN A 46 -8.36 11.22 7.48
CA ASN A 46 -9.58 10.79 6.80
C ASN A 46 -9.26 9.98 5.52
N HIS A 47 -8.33 9.02 5.63
CA HIS A 47 -8.02 8.07 4.56
C HIS A 47 -8.96 6.87 4.64
N HIS A 48 -9.56 6.49 3.51
CA HIS A 48 -10.45 5.34 3.37
C HIS A 48 -9.92 4.42 2.28
N THR A 49 -10.02 3.11 2.51
CA THR A 49 -9.73 2.09 1.50
C THR A 49 -10.89 2.03 0.49
N GLY A 50 -10.59 1.81 -0.79
CA GLY A 50 -11.64 1.59 -1.80
C GLY A 50 -12.35 0.26 -1.59
N SER A 51 -11.57 -0.82 -1.63
CA SER A 51 -12.02 -2.20 -1.50
C SER A 51 -11.58 -2.84 -0.18
N LEU A 52 -12.35 -3.82 0.30
CA LEU A 52 -12.06 -4.69 1.45
C LEU A 52 -12.57 -6.11 1.14
N PRO A 53 -11.94 -7.21 1.62
CA PRO A 53 -10.81 -7.30 2.56
C PRO A 53 -9.43 -7.33 1.85
N CYS A 54 -8.39 -7.85 2.53
CA CYS A 54 -6.95 -7.75 2.25
C CYS A 54 -6.52 -7.71 0.77
N ILE A 55 -6.90 -8.70 -0.06
CA ILE A 55 -6.44 -8.78 -1.46
C ILE A 55 -7.09 -7.71 -2.35
N PRO A 56 -8.42 -7.52 -2.35
CA PRO A 56 -9.04 -6.39 -3.03
C PRO A 56 -8.43 -5.03 -2.65
N ALA A 57 -8.16 -4.79 -1.36
CA ALA A 57 -7.52 -3.54 -0.92
C ALA A 57 -6.09 -3.36 -1.49
N ARG A 58 -5.31 -4.45 -1.54
CA ARG A 58 -3.95 -4.44 -2.12
C ARG A 58 -3.98 -4.23 -3.63
N HIS A 59 -4.97 -4.82 -4.30
CA HIS A 59 -5.21 -4.65 -5.73
C HIS A 59 -5.49 -3.18 -6.07
N ASP A 60 -6.43 -2.54 -5.37
CA ASP A 60 -6.75 -1.12 -5.54
C ASP A 60 -5.49 -0.24 -5.41
N ILE A 61 -4.62 -0.53 -4.43
CA ILE A 61 -3.37 0.21 -4.23
C ILE A 61 -2.38 -0.02 -5.38
N LEU A 62 -2.30 -1.24 -5.91
CA LEU A 62 -1.35 -1.60 -6.95
C LEU A 62 -1.76 -1.10 -8.33
N VAL A 63 -3.04 -1.15 -8.67
CA VAL A 63 -3.58 -0.83 -10.00
C VAL A 63 -4.24 0.54 -10.06
N GLY A 64 -4.70 1.07 -8.93
CA GLY A 64 -5.39 2.37 -8.87
C GLY A 64 -6.83 2.32 -9.38
N ALA A 65 -7.48 1.16 -9.31
CA ALA A 65 -8.88 0.94 -9.66
C ALA A 65 -9.69 0.48 -8.43
N TRP A 66 -11.01 0.63 -8.45
CA TRP A 66 -11.91 0.11 -7.40
C TRP A 66 -12.68 -1.08 -7.96
N ASP A 67 -12.31 -2.29 -7.53
CA ASP A 67 -12.78 -3.52 -8.18
C ASP A 67 -13.68 -4.43 -7.30
N PHE A 68 -13.99 -4.01 -6.07
CA PHE A 68 -14.99 -4.66 -5.23
C PHE A 68 -16.40 -4.35 -5.78
N LEU A 69 -17.28 -5.28 -6.16
CA LEU A 69 -17.57 -6.65 -5.71
C LEU A 69 -17.27 -7.76 -6.75
N TRP A 70 -16.74 -7.40 -7.92
CA TRP A 70 -16.75 -8.30 -9.09
C TRP A 70 -15.49 -9.15 -9.23
N LYS A 71 -14.43 -8.81 -8.49
CA LYS A 71 -13.18 -9.55 -8.53
C LYS A 71 -13.10 -10.70 -7.53
N PRO A 72 -12.57 -11.87 -7.96
CA PRO A 72 -12.27 -12.96 -7.07
C PRO A 72 -11.06 -12.63 -6.17
N TRP A 73 -10.87 -13.46 -5.16
CA TRP A 73 -9.67 -13.44 -4.34
C TRP A 73 -8.49 -13.98 -5.17
N GLY A 74 -7.72 -13.09 -5.79
CA GLY A 74 -6.66 -13.46 -6.73
C GLY A 74 -5.68 -12.32 -7.03
N SER A 75 -4.70 -12.58 -7.88
CA SER A 75 -3.70 -11.59 -8.29
C SER A 75 -4.28 -10.44 -9.12
N ILE A 76 -3.44 -9.50 -9.52
CA ILE A 76 -3.77 -8.53 -10.59
C ILE A 76 -4.02 -9.30 -11.89
N GLU A 77 -4.92 -8.82 -12.75
CA GLU A 77 -5.34 -9.53 -13.96
C GLU A 77 -4.39 -9.24 -15.14
N LEU A 78 -4.38 -10.13 -16.15
CA LEU A 78 -3.47 -10.00 -17.31
C LEU A 78 -3.64 -8.71 -18.12
N TRP A 79 -4.82 -8.09 -18.08
CA TRP A 79 -5.12 -6.84 -18.79
C TRP A 79 -4.87 -5.59 -17.93
N GLU A 80 -4.51 -5.75 -16.67
CA GLU A 80 -4.28 -4.64 -15.76
C GLU A 80 -2.81 -4.24 -15.73
N GLU A 81 -2.59 -2.96 -15.48
CA GLU A 81 -1.24 -2.43 -15.34
C GLU A 81 -1.03 -1.93 -13.93
N SER A 82 -0.21 -2.65 -13.16
CA SER A 82 0.22 -2.18 -11.85
C SER A 82 1.16 -0.99 -11.96
N ILE A 83 1.19 -0.17 -10.92
CA ILE A 83 2.14 0.94 -10.80
C ILE A 83 3.59 0.48 -10.96
N THR A 84 3.92 -0.75 -10.51
CA THR A 84 5.27 -1.29 -10.62
C THR A 84 5.63 -1.63 -12.07
N ALA A 85 4.68 -2.13 -12.88
CA ALA A 85 4.86 -2.34 -14.30
C ALA A 85 5.08 -1.02 -15.05
N ALA A 86 4.23 -0.01 -14.78
CA ALA A 86 4.35 1.33 -15.37
C ALA A 86 5.71 1.98 -15.04
N LEU A 87 6.21 1.79 -13.81
CA LEU A 87 7.53 2.27 -13.37
C LEU A 87 8.69 1.52 -14.05
N ARG A 88 8.62 0.19 -14.17
CA ARG A 88 9.63 -0.63 -14.87
C ARG A 88 9.81 -0.20 -16.33
N ARG A 89 8.71 0.09 -17.04
CA ARG A 89 8.77 0.59 -18.43
C ARG A 89 9.50 1.93 -18.55
N LYS A 90 9.55 2.72 -17.48
CA LYS A 90 10.29 3.99 -17.39
C LYS A 90 11.72 3.81 -16.88
N GLY A 91 12.21 2.57 -16.76
CA GLY A 91 13.56 2.25 -16.29
C GLY A 91 13.73 2.34 -14.76
N VAL A 92 12.65 2.39 -13.98
CA VAL A 92 12.70 2.40 -12.52
C VAL A 92 12.75 0.96 -12.01
N VAL A 93 13.74 0.66 -11.17
CA VAL A 93 13.83 -0.64 -10.48
C VAL A 93 12.71 -0.73 -9.44
N THR A 94 11.91 -1.79 -9.50
CA THR A 94 10.82 -2.06 -8.55
C THR A 94 10.98 -3.42 -7.91
N GLN A 95 10.69 -3.50 -6.61
CA GLN A 95 10.76 -4.72 -5.82
C GLN A 95 9.49 -4.82 -4.95
N LEU A 96 9.04 -6.06 -4.72
CA LEU A 96 7.93 -6.38 -3.84
C LEU A 96 8.43 -7.36 -2.79
N ILE A 97 8.20 -7.03 -1.52
CA ILE A 97 8.46 -7.91 -0.38
C ILE A 97 7.14 -8.03 0.37
N THR A 98 6.57 -9.23 0.39
CA THR A 98 5.26 -9.48 0.97
C THR A 98 5.15 -10.92 1.43
N ASP A 99 4.34 -11.12 2.47
CA ASP A 99 3.85 -12.41 2.97
C ASP A 99 2.57 -12.88 2.24
N HIS A 100 2.08 -12.12 1.24
CA HIS A 100 0.86 -12.44 0.50
C HIS A 100 1.18 -13.19 -0.80
N PRO A 101 0.99 -14.53 -0.84
CA PRO A 101 1.40 -15.35 -1.98
C PRO A 101 0.63 -15.01 -3.27
N HIS A 102 -0.62 -14.59 -3.16
CA HIS A 102 -1.48 -14.21 -4.30
C HIS A 102 -0.84 -13.13 -5.20
N LEU A 103 0.03 -12.27 -4.67
CA LEU A 103 0.71 -11.23 -5.45
C LEU A 103 1.88 -11.76 -6.30
N PHE A 104 2.25 -13.04 -6.15
CA PHE A 104 3.23 -13.73 -6.99
C PHE A 104 2.56 -14.68 -8.01
N GLU A 105 1.24 -14.81 -7.96
CA GLU A 105 0.47 -15.64 -8.90
C GLU A 105 0.26 -14.91 -10.23
N VAL A 106 -0.03 -15.69 -11.28
CA VAL A 106 -0.14 -15.22 -12.66
C VAL A 106 -1.05 -13.99 -12.75
N GLY A 107 -0.50 -12.97 -13.39
CA GLY A 107 -1.08 -11.65 -13.48
C GLY A 107 -0.34 -10.66 -12.59
N GLY A 108 0.29 -11.11 -11.48
CA GLY A 108 1.17 -10.39 -10.53
C GLY A 108 2.65 -10.41 -10.86
#